data_AF-A0A849BVC7-F1
#
_entry.id   AF-A0A849BVC7-F1
#
_cell.length_a   1.000
_cell.length_b   1.000
_cell.length_c   1.000
_cell.angle_alpha   90.00
_cell.angle_beta   90.00
_cell.angle_gamma   90.00
#
_symmetry.space_group_name_H-M   'P 1'
#
loop_
_entity.id
_entity.type
_entity.pdbx_description
1 polymer ?
#
loop_
_entity_poly.entity_id
_entity_poly.type
_entity_poly.pdbx_seq_one_letter_code
_entity_poly.pdbx_strand_id
1 'polypeptide(L)'
;WRFGRVRPAAPPDGGSWVGPAAEEWTSSADRATYTAGVGLVRELVRAGVVYQANLCRVLEAPLRPGADPWALAARLREGNEAPYSGVLDLGDEGFVVPASPELFLRRRGDVVESGPIKGTAAPGGPLGPKDVAENVMITDLVRNDLQRACRPGTVEVVSLLAREAHPGLDHLVSTVRGRLRPGTTWADLLRATFPPASVSGAPKRAALDALAALEAAPRGPYCGGVGWVDARRGAAELAVGIRTFAAFGGVLRFGTGAGITWGSDPQEEWEETELKAARLLRLASRAPGAP
;
A
#
# COMPACT_ATOMS: atom_id res chain seq x y z
N TRP A 1 3.78 13.05 14.78
CA TRP A 1 4.83 12.51 15.68
C TRP A 1 6.22 12.95 15.20
N ARG A 2 7.14 13.30 16.11
CA ARG A 2 8.54 13.66 15.79
C ARG A 2 9.48 12.77 16.59
N PHE A 3 10.43 12.13 15.94
CA PHE A 3 11.42 11.30 16.63
C PHE A 3 12.36 12.17 17.48
N GLY A 4 12.37 11.94 18.80
CA GLY A 4 13.27 12.63 19.74
C GLY A 4 14.67 11.99 19.81
N ARG A 5 14.75 10.66 19.68
CA ARG A 5 16.00 9.89 19.70
C ARG A 5 16.05 8.97 18.48
N VAL A 6 17.18 8.99 17.78
CA VAL A 6 17.45 8.11 16.63
C VAL A 6 18.74 7.36 16.92
N ARG A 7 18.71 6.02 16.82
CA ARG A 7 19.87 5.16 17.02
C ARG A 7 19.75 3.93 16.12
N PRO A 8 20.85 3.35 15.64
CA PRO A 8 20.85 1.96 15.20
C PRO A 8 20.40 1.07 16.35
N ALA A 9 19.47 0.15 16.08
CA ALA A 9 19.00 -0.84 17.03
C ALA A 9 18.55 -2.09 16.28
N ALA A 10 18.75 -3.25 16.89
CA ALA A 10 18.01 -4.44 16.49
C ALA A 10 16.52 -4.23 16.84
N PRO A 11 15.59 -4.77 16.04
CA PRO A 11 14.19 -4.86 16.46
C PRO A 11 14.14 -5.58 17.82
N PRO A 12 13.37 -5.07 18.80
CA PRO A 12 13.06 -5.85 19.99
C PRO A 12 12.53 -7.22 19.61
N ASP A 13 12.90 -8.24 20.38
CA ASP A 13 12.18 -9.50 20.37
C ASP A 13 10.76 -9.20 20.85
N GLY A 14 9.78 -9.37 19.96
CA GLY A 14 8.38 -9.25 20.33
C GLY A 14 8.01 -10.39 21.28
N GLY A 15 7.05 -10.14 22.17
CA GLY A 15 6.43 -11.20 22.95
C GLY A 15 5.64 -12.18 22.08
N SER A 16 4.79 -13.01 22.70
CA SER A 16 3.80 -13.78 21.94
C SER A 16 2.68 -12.88 21.46
N TRP A 17 2.38 -12.92 20.16
CA TRP A 17 1.28 -12.15 19.59
C TRP A 17 -0.07 -12.66 20.07
N VAL A 18 -0.88 -11.76 20.66
CA VAL A 18 -2.26 -12.03 21.08
C VAL A 18 -3.20 -11.25 20.15
N GLY A 19 -3.48 -11.84 18.99
CA GLY A 19 -4.37 -11.27 17.97
C GLY A 19 -5.83 -11.69 18.10
N PRO A 20 -6.72 -11.12 17.28
CA PRO A 20 -8.10 -11.58 17.14
C PRO A 20 -8.16 -13.03 16.64
N ALA A 21 -9.28 -13.70 16.85
CA ALA A 21 -9.62 -14.94 16.16
C ALA A 21 -9.95 -14.67 14.68
N ALA A 22 -9.80 -15.67 13.83
CA ALA A 22 -9.98 -15.50 12.39
C ALA A 22 -11.44 -15.11 12.02
N GLU A 23 -12.39 -15.63 12.78
CA GLU A 23 -13.83 -15.39 12.65
C GLU A 23 -14.30 -14.02 13.17
N GLU A 24 -13.44 -13.28 13.89
CA GLU A 24 -13.78 -11.94 14.39
C GLU A 24 -13.55 -10.84 13.36
N TRP A 25 -12.86 -11.14 12.26
CA TRP A 25 -12.65 -10.18 11.19
C TRP A 25 -13.96 -9.93 10.45
N THR A 26 -14.34 -8.66 10.41
CA THR A 26 -15.47 -8.16 9.61
C THR A 26 -14.95 -7.29 8.49
N SER A 27 -15.74 -7.10 7.43
CA SER A 27 -15.35 -6.29 6.28
C SER A 27 -16.31 -5.14 6.07
N SER A 28 -15.79 -3.97 5.70
CA SER A 28 -16.57 -2.78 5.37
C SER A 28 -17.46 -2.95 4.13
N ALA A 29 -17.21 -3.98 3.32
CA ALA A 29 -18.02 -4.34 2.16
C ALA A 29 -18.11 -5.87 2.05
N ASP A 30 -19.31 -6.38 1.88
CA ASP A 30 -19.53 -7.77 1.52
C ASP A 30 -19.31 -8.00 0.01
N ARG A 31 -19.39 -9.26 -0.41
CA ARG A 31 -19.19 -9.66 -1.81
C ARG A 31 -20.14 -8.91 -2.76
N ALA A 32 -21.41 -8.77 -2.38
CA ALA A 32 -22.40 -8.12 -3.23
C ALA A 32 -22.09 -6.63 -3.42
N THR A 33 -21.77 -5.93 -2.33
CA THR A 33 -21.39 -4.51 -2.35
C THR A 33 -20.13 -4.28 -3.16
N TYR A 34 -19.09 -5.10 -2.95
CA TYR A 34 -17.82 -4.95 -3.67
C TYR A 34 -17.99 -5.21 -5.17
N THR A 35 -18.67 -6.30 -5.55
CA THR A 35 -18.91 -6.66 -6.97
C THR A 35 -19.77 -5.62 -7.68
N ALA A 36 -20.77 -5.03 -7.01
CA ALA A 36 -21.51 -3.89 -7.53
C ALA A 36 -20.61 -2.66 -7.73
N GLY A 37 -19.71 -2.37 -6.78
CA GLY A 37 -18.70 -1.33 -6.89
C GLY A 37 -17.77 -1.53 -8.09
N VAL A 38 -17.32 -2.76 -8.35
CA VAL A 38 -16.53 -3.11 -9.55
C VAL A 38 -17.33 -2.78 -10.82
N GLY A 39 -18.61 -3.15 -10.87
CA GLY A 39 -19.50 -2.80 -11.99
C GLY A 39 -19.58 -1.29 -12.24
N LEU A 40 -19.74 -0.50 -11.17
CA LEU A 40 -19.78 0.96 -11.27
C LEU A 40 -18.46 1.55 -11.78
N VAL A 41 -17.31 1.06 -11.29
CA VAL A 41 -16.00 1.51 -11.81
C VAL A 41 -15.83 1.15 -13.29
N ARG A 42 -16.29 -0.03 -13.73
CA ARG A 42 -16.26 -0.40 -15.16
C ARG A 42 -17.08 0.55 -16.02
N GLU A 43 -18.24 0.99 -15.54
CA GLU A 43 -19.05 1.99 -16.25
C GLU A 43 -18.34 3.35 -16.34
N LEU A 44 -17.61 3.75 -15.30
CA LEU A 44 -16.77 4.96 -15.35
C LEU A 44 -15.62 4.82 -16.36
N VAL A 45 -15.03 3.62 -16.48
CA VAL A 45 -14.04 3.33 -17.52
C VAL A 45 -14.64 3.41 -18.91
N ARG A 46 -15.81 2.79 -19.12
CA ARG A 46 -16.55 2.84 -20.39
C ARG A 46 -16.89 4.26 -20.81
N ALA A 47 -17.26 5.11 -19.85
CA ALA A 47 -17.58 6.51 -20.07
C ALA A 47 -16.34 7.40 -20.28
N GLY A 48 -15.11 6.86 -20.15
CA GLY A 48 -13.87 7.61 -20.30
C GLY A 48 -13.56 8.54 -19.11
N VAL A 49 -14.19 8.33 -17.96
CA VAL A 49 -13.96 9.14 -16.74
C VAL A 49 -12.63 8.75 -16.09
N VAL A 50 -12.34 7.45 -16.06
CA VAL A 50 -11.08 6.88 -15.56
C VAL A 50 -10.59 5.78 -16.50
N TYR A 51 -9.29 5.50 -16.52
CA TYR A 51 -8.71 4.30 -17.12
C TYR A 51 -8.71 3.13 -16.12
N GLN A 52 -8.51 3.45 -14.83
CA GLN A 52 -8.47 2.49 -13.73
C GLN A 52 -8.80 3.20 -12.40
N ALA A 53 -9.47 2.50 -11.49
CA ALA A 53 -9.57 2.91 -10.08
C ALA A 53 -9.33 1.71 -9.14
N ASN A 54 -8.58 1.93 -8.06
CA ASN A 54 -8.23 0.90 -7.09
C ASN A 54 -9.28 0.84 -5.98
N LEU A 55 -10.31 0.02 -6.19
CA LEU A 55 -11.42 -0.17 -5.25
C LEU A 55 -10.96 -1.00 -4.05
N CYS A 56 -11.29 -0.53 -2.84
CA CYS A 56 -10.84 -1.14 -1.60
C CYS A 56 -11.98 -1.50 -0.66
N ARG A 57 -11.67 -2.38 0.28
CA ARG A 57 -12.43 -2.61 1.51
C ARG A 57 -11.48 -2.71 2.69
N VAL A 58 -11.97 -2.35 3.86
CA VAL A 58 -11.23 -2.43 5.12
C VAL A 58 -11.77 -3.59 5.93
N LEU A 59 -10.87 -4.46 6.37
CA LEU A 59 -11.15 -5.51 7.33
C LEU A 59 -10.80 -5.02 8.73
N GLU A 60 -11.63 -5.32 9.71
CA GLU A 60 -11.39 -4.94 11.09
C GLU A 60 -11.80 -6.02 12.09
N ALA A 61 -11.07 -6.06 13.21
CA ALA A 61 -11.34 -6.95 14.32
C ALA A 61 -10.96 -6.29 15.66
N PRO A 62 -11.61 -6.65 16.78
CA PRO A 62 -11.26 -6.13 18.10
C PRO A 62 -9.82 -6.54 18.49
N LEU A 63 -9.01 -5.55 18.86
CA LEU A 63 -7.66 -5.77 19.38
C LEU A 63 -7.73 -6.22 20.85
N ARG A 64 -6.96 -7.23 21.21
CA ARG A 64 -6.89 -7.73 22.58
C ARG A 64 -6.02 -6.82 23.47
N PRO A 65 -6.36 -6.68 24.77
CA PRO A 65 -5.46 -6.07 25.74
C PRO A 65 -4.09 -6.77 25.74
N GLY A 66 -3.01 -6.00 25.84
CA GLY A 66 -1.65 -6.53 25.82
C GLY A 66 -1.11 -6.94 24.44
N ALA A 67 -1.82 -6.61 23.35
CA ALA A 67 -1.32 -6.82 22.01
C ALA A 67 -0.02 -6.02 21.76
N ASP A 68 1.06 -6.74 21.47
CA ASP A 68 2.38 -6.16 21.21
C ASP A 68 2.61 -5.98 19.69
N PRO A 69 2.80 -4.75 19.19
CA PRO A 69 3.07 -4.53 17.76
C PRO A 69 4.37 -5.17 17.28
N TRP A 70 5.37 -5.34 18.14
CA TRP A 70 6.62 -6.02 17.78
C TRP A 70 6.42 -7.52 17.58
N ALA A 71 5.54 -8.14 18.37
CA ALA A 71 5.13 -9.53 18.19
C ALA A 71 4.40 -9.73 16.85
N LEU A 72 3.49 -8.82 16.47
CA LEU A 72 2.86 -8.84 15.15
C LEU A 72 3.89 -8.71 14.03
N ALA A 73 4.81 -7.75 14.14
CA ALA A 73 5.86 -7.54 13.16
C ALA A 73 6.77 -8.76 12.98
N ALA A 74 7.07 -9.48 14.07
CA ALA A 74 7.83 -10.74 14.01
C ALA A 74 7.10 -11.81 13.20
N ARG A 75 5.81 -12.04 13.47
CA ARG A 75 5.01 -13.02 12.70
C ARG A 75 4.88 -12.64 11.23
N LEU A 76 4.72 -11.36 10.94
CA LEU A 76 4.67 -10.88 9.56
C LEU A 76 6.00 -11.06 8.86
N ARG A 77 7.13 -10.80 9.51
CA ARG A 77 8.47 -11.00 8.94
C ARG A 77 8.75 -12.48 8.65
N GLU A 78 8.38 -13.38 9.55
CA GLU A 78 8.51 -14.83 9.33
C GLU A 78 7.59 -15.33 8.21
N GLY A 79 6.37 -14.83 8.16
CA GLY A 79 5.33 -15.33 7.26
C GLY A 79 5.15 -14.55 5.96
N ASN A 80 5.76 -13.38 5.79
CA ASN A 80 5.66 -12.47 4.64
C ASN A 80 6.84 -11.46 4.69
N GLU A 81 8.01 -11.89 4.26
CA GLU A 81 9.16 -11.01 4.15
C GLU A 81 8.87 -9.88 3.14
N ALA A 82 9.13 -8.64 3.57
CA ALA A 82 8.88 -7.46 2.76
C ALA A 82 9.98 -6.39 2.98
N PRO A 83 10.43 -5.72 1.90
CA PRO A 83 11.52 -4.75 1.97
C PRO A 83 11.20 -3.54 2.85
N TYR A 84 9.91 -3.15 2.94
CA TYR A 84 9.47 -2.04 3.76
C TYR A 84 8.61 -2.54 4.92
N SER A 85 9.23 -3.35 5.78
CA SER A 85 8.64 -3.80 7.04
C SER A 85 9.09 -2.93 8.22
N GLY A 86 8.25 -2.78 9.24
CA GLY A 86 8.59 -1.99 10.42
C GLY A 86 7.47 -1.93 11.46
N VAL A 87 7.71 -1.13 12.50
CA VAL A 87 6.73 -0.81 13.56
C VAL A 87 6.75 0.70 13.80
N LEU A 88 5.57 1.31 13.74
CA LEU A 88 5.31 2.65 14.25
C LEU A 88 4.46 2.50 15.51
N ASP A 89 5.12 2.51 16.66
CA ASP A 89 4.48 2.50 17.98
C ASP A 89 4.20 3.94 18.40
N LEU A 90 2.92 4.26 18.59
CA LEU A 90 2.43 5.60 18.94
C LEU A 90 1.99 5.66 20.42
N GLY A 91 2.34 4.65 21.22
CA GLY A 91 1.91 4.54 22.62
C GLY A 91 0.40 4.39 22.73
N ASP A 92 -0.22 5.18 23.61
CA ASP A 92 -1.66 5.12 23.89
C ASP A 92 -2.54 5.45 22.68
N GLU A 93 -1.99 6.11 21.65
CA GLU A 93 -2.71 6.40 20.41
C GLU A 93 -2.90 5.13 19.55
N GLY A 94 -2.02 4.13 19.67
CA GLY A 94 -2.07 2.88 18.90
C GLY A 94 -0.78 2.58 18.14
N PHE A 95 -0.87 1.83 17.04
CA PHE A 95 0.31 1.44 16.27
C PHE A 95 0.03 1.16 14.79
N VAL A 96 1.08 1.16 13.98
CA VAL A 96 1.05 0.72 12.57
C VAL A 96 2.20 -0.26 12.30
N VAL A 97 1.90 -1.41 11.72
CA VAL A 97 2.86 -2.46 11.35
C VAL A 97 2.81 -2.67 9.83
N PRO A 98 3.64 -1.95 9.04
CA PRO A 98 3.78 -2.17 7.61
C PRO A 98 4.56 -3.46 7.32
N ALA A 99 4.15 -4.16 6.26
CA ALA A 99 4.91 -5.23 5.59
C ALA A 99 4.82 -5.03 4.07
N SER A 100 5.12 -3.81 3.62
CA SER A 100 4.86 -3.37 2.25
C SER A 100 5.97 -3.80 1.29
N PRO A 101 5.62 -4.29 0.09
CA PRO A 101 6.58 -4.56 -0.97
C PRO A 101 6.96 -3.30 -1.76
N GLU A 102 6.21 -2.21 -1.64
CA GLU A 102 6.22 -1.13 -2.63
C GLU A 102 6.71 0.22 -2.07
N LEU A 103 7.63 0.84 -2.81
CA LEU A 103 8.16 2.16 -2.48
C LEU A 103 7.23 3.26 -2.97
N PHE A 104 6.65 4.03 -2.05
CA PHE A 104 5.93 5.25 -2.42
C PHE A 104 6.92 6.34 -2.82
N LEU A 105 7.81 6.75 -1.90
CA LEU A 105 8.80 7.80 -2.13
C LEU A 105 10.08 7.53 -1.35
N ARG A 106 11.22 7.69 -2.02
CA ARG A 106 12.53 7.81 -1.40
C ARG A 106 13.16 9.12 -1.82
N ARG A 107 13.69 9.89 -0.86
CA ARG A 107 14.37 11.16 -1.11
C ARG A 107 15.78 11.11 -0.58
N ARG A 108 16.73 11.60 -1.36
CA ARG A 108 18.13 11.84 -0.97
C ARG A 108 18.56 13.21 -1.48
N GLY A 109 18.46 14.23 -0.63
CA GLY A 109 18.78 15.61 -0.99
C GLY A 109 17.75 16.18 -1.98
N ASP A 110 18.17 16.48 -3.21
CA ASP A 110 17.30 16.95 -4.29
C ASP A 110 16.78 15.80 -5.16
N VAL A 111 17.26 14.57 -5.01
CA VAL A 111 16.78 13.42 -5.79
C VAL A 111 15.60 12.77 -5.08
N VAL A 112 14.53 12.52 -5.84
CA VAL A 112 13.36 11.76 -5.39
C VAL A 112 13.08 10.62 -6.37
N GLU A 113 12.67 9.47 -5.84
CA GLU A 113 12.29 8.31 -6.63
C GLU A 113 11.07 7.59 -6.05
N SER A 114 10.34 6.92 -6.93
CA SER A 114 9.15 6.11 -6.62
C SER A 114 9.21 4.82 -7.43
N GLY A 115 8.77 3.71 -6.83
CA GLY A 115 8.94 2.37 -7.40
C GLY A 115 7.60 1.63 -7.48
N PRO A 116 6.71 1.95 -8.44
CA PRO A 116 5.44 1.27 -8.56
C PRO A 116 5.60 -0.21 -8.92
N ILE A 117 4.78 -1.05 -8.28
CA ILE A 117 4.72 -2.48 -8.53
C ILE A 117 3.34 -2.83 -9.09
N LYS A 118 3.32 -3.57 -10.20
CA LYS A 118 2.11 -4.19 -10.79
C LYS A 118 2.48 -5.53 -11.39
N GLY A 119 1.56 -6.48 -11.40
CA GLY A 119 1.84 -7.86 -11.77
C GLY A 119 2.57 -8.64 -10.68
N THR A 120 2.03 -9.81 -10.36
CA THR A 120 2.60 -10.73 -9.38
C THR A 120 2.44 -12.14 -9.93
N ALA A 121 3.54 -12.85 -10.08
CA ALA A 121 3.55 -14.23 -10.54
C ALA A 121 4.30 -15.12 -9.56
N ALA A 122 4.05 -16.44 -9.63
CA ALA A 122 4.97 -17.40 -9.05
C ALA A 122 6.37 -17.23 -9.68
N PRO A 123 7.46 -17.60 -8.97
CA PRO A 123 8.81 -17.50 -9.51
C PRO A 123 8.94 -18.17 -10.88
N GLY A 124 9.46 -17.43 -11.88
CA GLY A 124 9.55 -17.90 -13.26
C GLY A 124 8.22 -17.99 -14.04
N GLY A 125 7.08 -17.72 -13.40
CA GLY A 125 5.75 -17.74 -14.03
C GLY A 125 5.51 -16.57 -15.02
N PRO A 126 4.47 -16.66 -15.87
CA PRO A 126 4.19 -15.62 -16.85
C PRO A 126 3.66 -14.35 -16.18
N LEU A 127 4.13 -13.19 -16.66
CA LEU A 127 3.55 -11.88 -16.38
C LEU A 127 2.92 -11.41 -17.69
N GLY A 128 1.59 -11.24 -17.69
CA GLY A 128 0.79 -11.15 -18.89
C GLY A 128 0.66 -9.73 -19.46
N PRO A 129 -0.01 -9.58 -20.61
CA PRO A 129 -0.29 -8.26 -21.21
C PRO A 129 -1.05 -7.31 -20.29
N LYS A 130 -1.95 -7.81 -19.43
CA LYS A 130 -2.68 -7.02 -18.42
C LYS A 130 -1.70 -6.39 -17.42
N ASP A 131 -0.81 -7.20 -16.85
CA ASP A 131 0.19 -6.75 -15.87
C ASP A 131 1.11 -5.67 -16.43
N VAL A 132 1.54 -5.85 -17.68
CA VAL A 132 2.37 -4.88 -18.41
C VAL A 132 1.62 -3.56 -18.62
N ALA A 133 0.38 -3.62 -19.09
CA ALA A 133 -0.43 -2.43 -19.36
C ALA A 133 -0.70 -1.63 -18.07
N GLU A 134 -1.05 -2.30 -16.97
CA GLU A 134 -1.24 -1.67 -15.67
C GLU A 134 0.05 -1.03 -15.16
N ASN A 135 1.19 -1.74 -15.24
CA ASN A 135 2.46 -1.20 -14.77
C ASN A 135 2.86 0.06 -15.56
N VAL A 136 2.72 0.04 -16.89
CA VAL A 136 3.02 1.20 -17.74
C VAL A 136 2.13 2.39 -17.38
N MET A 137 0.82 2.16 -17.20
CA MET A 137 -0.13 3.21 -16.82
C MET A 137 0.23 3.84 -15.48
N ILE A 138 0.53 3.03 -14.47
CA ILE A 138 0.91 3.55 -13.14
C ILE A 138 2.27 4.22 -13.17
N THR A 139 3.22 3.69 -13.93
CA THR A 139 4.53 4.34 -14.14
C THR A 139 4.36 5.73 -14.74
N ASP A 140 3.47 5.89 -15.72
CA ASP A 140 3.19 7.20 -16.30
C ASP A 140 2.53 8.15 -15.29
N LEU A 141 1.59 7.66 -14.48
CA LEU A 141 0.99 8.46 -13.41
C LEU A 141 2.05 8.95 -12.40
N VAL A 142 3.00 8.08 -12.02
CA VAL A 142 4.13 8.45 -11.16
C VAL A 142 5.02 9.51 -11.84
N ARG A 143 5.30 9.40 -13.14
CA ARG A 143 6.04 10.44 -13.88
C ARG A 143 5.32 11.77 -13.80
N ASN A 144 4.02 11.79 -14.08
CA ASN A 144 3.19 12.99 -14.00
C ASN A 144 3.21 13.60 -12.59
N ASP A 145 3.07 12.79 -11.55
CA ASP A 145 3.14 13.24 -10.16
C ASP A 145 4.49 13.88 -9.82
N LEU A 146 5.60 13.22 -10.18
CA LEU A 146 6.95 13.75 -9.90
C LEU A 146 7.24 15.02 -10.71
N GLN A 147 6.76 15.14 -11.95
CA GLN A 147 6.93 16.35 -12.76
C GLN A 147 6.37 17.61 -12.07
N ARG A 148 5.30 17.45 -11.27
CA ARG A 148 4.70 18.56 -10.52
C ARG A 148 5.60 19.09 -9.41
N ALA A 149 6.62 18.37 -8.94
CA ALA A 149 7.57 18.82 -7.91
C ALA A 149 9.03 18.95 -8.42
N CYS A 150 9.37 18.25 -9.49
CA CYS A 150 10.71 18.20 -10.07
C CYS A 150 10.99 19.33 -11.07
N ARG A 151 12.28 19.53 -11.37
CA ARG A 151 12.75 20.42 -12.43
C ARG A 151 12.34 19.83 -13.78
N PRO A 152 11.83 20.65 -14.73
CA PRO A 152 11.51 20.18 -16.08
C PRO A 152 12.69 19.43 -16.71
N GLY A 153 12.39 18.35 -17.43
CA GLY A 153 13.41 17.53 -18.11
C GLY A 153 14.23 16.61 -17.21
N THR A 154 14.03 16.61 -15.88
CA THR A 154 14.80 15.73 -14.97
C THR A 154 14.07 14.45 -14.55
N VAL A 155 12.77 14.35 -14.85
CA VAL A 155 11.98 13.16 -14.51
C VAL A 155 12.18 12.09 -15.57
N GLU A 156 12.73 10.96 -15.17
CA GLU A 156 13.09 9.83 -16.04
C GLU A 156 12.57 8.51 -15.46
N VAL A 157 12.28 7.56 -16.34
CA VAL A 157 12.01 6.16 -15.98
C VAL A 157 13.35 5.43 -16.04
N VAL A 158 13.96 5.15 -14.89
CA VAL A 158 15.29 4.52 -14.82
C VAL A 158 15.23 3.01 -15.02
N SER A 159 14.07 2.42 -14.76
CA SER A 159 13.76 1.01 -15.00
C SER A 159 12.28 0.89 -15.33
N LEU A 160 11.95 0.13 -16.38
CA LEU A 160 10.58 -0.12 -16.81
C LEU A 160 10.36 -1.63 -16.91
N LEU A 161 9.34 -2.15 -16.21
CA LEU A 161 8.94 -3.55 -16.23
C LEU A 161 10.08 -4.52 -15.85
N ALA A 162 10.97 -4.11 -14.93
CA ALA A 162 12.00 -5.00 -14.43
C ALA A 162 11.37 -6.11 -13.59
N ARG A 163 11.73 -7.35 -13.91
CA ARG A 163 11.31 -8.51 -13.12
C ARG A 163 12.20 -8.62 -11.89
N GLU A 164 11.64 -8.39 -10.72
CA GLU A 164 12.34 -8.54 -9.45
C GLU A 164 11.83 -9.77 -8.70
N ALA A 165 12.77 -10.62 -8.26
CA ALA A 165 12.47 -11.78 -7.45
C ALA A 165 12.35 -11.35 -5.98
N HIS A 166 11.19 -11.59 -5.40
CA HIS A 166 10.92 -11.46 -3.97
C HIS A 166 10.69 -12.85 -3.37
N PRO A 167 10.79 -13.03 -2.04
CA PRO A 167 10.59 -14.32 -1.39
C PRO A 167 9.25 -14.99 -1.79
N GLY A 168 9.34 -15.97 -2.69
CA GLY A 168 8.22 -16.76 -3.19
C GLY A 168 7.38 -16.14 -4.31
N LEU A 169 7.75 -14.97 -4.87
CA LEU A 169 6.99 -14.28 -5.93
C LEU A 169 7.92 -13.46 -6.83
N ASP A 170 7.54 -13.30 -8.10
CA ASP A 170 8.16 -12.32 -9.02
C ASP A 170 7.21 -11.13 -9.25
N HIS A 171 7.78 -9.92 -9.27
CA HIS A 171 7.07 -8.67 -9.46
C HIS A 171 7.59 -7.90 -10.68
N LEU A 172 6.71 -7.18 -11.40
CA LEU A 172 7.17 -6.12 -12.31
C LEU A 172 7.31 -4.82 -11.53
N VAL A 173 8.55 -4.36 -11.46
CA VAL A 173 8.93 -3.13 -10.78
C VAL A 173 9.40 -2.14 -11.83
N SER A 174 8.83 -0.94 -11.78
CA SER A 174 9.34 0.20 -12.52
C SER A 174 9.86 1.21 -11.52
N THR A 175 10.86 2.01 -11.91
CA THR A 175 11.39 3.08 -11.06
C THR A 175 11.39 4.38 -11.83
N VAL A 176 10.79 5.40 -11.23
CA VAL A 176 10.78 6.77 -11.76
C VAL A 176 11.57 7.65 -10.81
N ARG A 177 12.46 8.47 -11.34
CA ARG A 177 13.33 9.37 -10.58
C ARG A 177 13.23 10.78 -11.13
N GLY A 178 13.40 11.78 -10.27
CA GLY A 178 13.57 13.17 -10.70
C GLY A 178 14.37 14.01 -9.71
N ARG A 179 14.71 15.23 -10.13
CA ARG A 179 15.37 16.22 -9.27
C ARG A 179 14.39 17.31 -8.87
N LEU A 180 14.19 17.51 -7.58
CA LEU A 180 13.32 18.52 -7.01
C LEU A 180 13.73 19.94 -7.45
N ARG A 181 12.73 20.81 -7.63
CA ARG A 181 13.01 22.25 -7.84
C ARG A 181 13.66 22.83 -6.59
N PRO A 182 14.59 23.80 -6.71
CA PRO A 182 15.13 24.51 -5.56
C PRO A 182 14.00 25.05 -4.66
N GLY A 183 14.14 24.91 -3.34
CA GLY A 183 13.14 25.37 -2.38
C GLY A 183 11.91 24.48 -2.21
N THR A 184 11.80 23.35 -2.93
CA THR A 184 10.65 22.42 -2.77
C THR A 184 10.57 21.88 -1.35
N THR A 185 9.43 22.15 -0.69
CA THR A 185 9.19 21.66 0.67
C THR A 185 8.65 20.22 0.66
N TRP A 186 8.63 19.58 1.83
CA TRP A 186 7.95 18.28 1.98
C TRP A 186 6.46 18.36 1.70
N ALA A 187 5.81 19.45 2.10
CA ALA A 187 4.39 19.66 1.83
C ALA A 187 4.13 19.74 0.31
N ASP A 188 5.01 20.38 -0.45
CA ASP A 188 4.89 20.47 -1.91
C ASP A 188 5.08 19.12 -2.57
N LEU A 189 6.10 18.36 -2.15
CA LEU A 189 6.36 17.02 -2.66
C LEU A 189 5.17 16.08 -2.38
N LEU A 190 4.67 16.05 -1.15
CA LEU A 190 3.52 15.21 -0.78
C LEU A 190 2.24 15.66 -1.49
N ARG A 191 1.96 16.97 -1.60
CA ARG A 191 0.79 17.47 -2.34
C ARG A 191 0.84 17.11 -3.83
N ALA A 192 2.02 17.04 -4.41
CA ALA A 192 2.20 16.66 -5.81
C ALA A 192 1.97 15.16 -6.06
N THR A 193 2.30 14.31 -5.08
CA THR A 193 2.46 12.86 -5.29
C THR A 193 1.44 12.00 -4.54
N PHE A 194 0.87 12.50 -3.45
CA PHE A 194 -0.03 11.76 -2.58
C PHE A 194 -1.48 11.77 -3.10
N PRO A 195 -2.26 10.68 -2.93
CA PRO A 195 -1.82 9.35 -2.49
C PRO A 195 -1.01 8.60 -3.55
N PRO A 196 -0.31 7.49 -3.20
CA PRO A 196 0.49 6.73 -4.15
C PRO A 196 -0.33 6.27 -5.38
N ALA A 197 0.32 6.31 -6.55
CA ALA A 197 -0.34 6.07 -7.84
C ALA A 197 -0.97 4.67 -7.94
N SER A 198 -0.25 3.64 -7.48
CA SER A 198 -0.65 2.22 -7.59
C SER A 198 -1.93 1.84 -6.86
N VAL A 199 -2.32 2.63 -5.85
CA VAL A 199 -3.46 2.40 -4.96
C VAL A 199 -4.55 3.47 -5.08
N SER A 200 -4.47 4.31 -6.11
CA SER A 200 -5.49 5.33 -6.41
C SER A 200 -6.18 5.00 -7.73
N GLY A 201 -5.64 5.47 -8.85
CA GLY A 201 -6.22 5.28 -10.17
C GLY A 201 -5.77 6.37 -11.14
N ALA A 202 -6.17 6.26 -12.40
CA ALA A 202 -5.77 7.19 -13.45
C ALA A 202 -7.01 7.62 -14.25
N PRO A 203 -7.25 8.93 -14.48
CA PRO A 203 -6.62 10.08 -13.83
C PRO A 203 -6.88 10.12 -12.32
N LYS A 204 -5.87 10.46 -11.52
CA LYS A 204 -5.90 10.33 -10.04
C LYS A 204 -7.08 11.03 -9.38
N ARG A 205 -7.37 12.28 -9.77
CA ARG A 205 -8.43 13.06 -9.12
C ARG A 205 -9.81 12.42 -9.33
N ALA A 206 -10.15 12.09 -10.59
CA ALA A 206 -11.43 11.47 -10.92
C ALA A 206 -11.58 10.09 -10.26
N ALA A 207 -10.50 9.30 -10.22
CA ALA A 207 -10.52 8.02 -9.52
C ALA A 207 -10.78 8.17 -8.02
N LEU A 208 -10.12 9.11 -7.35
CA LEU A 208 -10.32 9.35 -5.91
C LEU A 208 -11.73 9.87 -5.59
N ASP A 209 -12.28 10.75 -6.42
CA ASP A 209 -13.65 11.26 -6.25
C ASP A 209 -14.67 10.11 -6.39
N ALA A 210 -14.47 9.18 -7.34
CA ALA A 210 -15.30 7.99 -7.49
C ALA A 210 -15.15 7.02 -6.31
N LEU A 211 -13.92 6.74 -5.87
CA LEU A 211 -13.65 5.83 -4.74
C LEU A 211 -14.25 6.35 -3.44
N ALA A 212 -14.20 7.67 -3.20
CA ALA A 212 -14.83 8.29 -2.04
C ALA A 212 -16.36 8.10 -2.00
N ALA A 213 -17.01 7.93 -3.15
CA ALA A 213 -18.45 7.65 -3.22
C ALA A 213 -18.79 6.15 -3.10
N LEU A 214 -17.85 5.27 -3.41
CA LEU A 214 -18.05 3.82 -3.44
C LEU A 214 -17.64 3.12 -2.14
N GLU A 215 -16.65 3.64 -1.43
CA GLU A 215 -16.07 2.99 -0.25
C GLU A 215 -16.83 3.37 1.02
N ALA A 216 -17.32 2.36 1.75
CA ALA A 216 -18.10 2.54 2.97
C ALA A 216 -17.26 2.91 4.22
N ALA A 217 -15.94 2.79 4.14
CA ALA A 217 -15.04 3.03 5.27
C ALA A 217 -13.81 3.83 4.84
N PRO A 218 -13.30 4.74 5.70
CA PRO A 218 -12.05 5.42 5.43
C PRO A 218 -10.88 4.43 5.45
N ARG A 219 -9.93 4.60 4.53
CA ARG A 219 -8.75 3.71 4.43
C ARG A 219 -7.76 3.86 5.61
N GLY A 220 -7.77 5.00 6.32
CA GLY A 220 -6.79 5.26 7.38
C GLY A 220 -5.35 5.21 6.84
N PRO A 221 -4.41 4.53 7.52
CA PRO A 221 -3.05 4.33 6.99
C PRO A 221 -2.99 3.46 5.73
N TYR A 222 -4.00 2.64 5.46
CA TYR A 222 -4.04 1.82 4.26
C TYR A 222 -4.12 2.71 3.01
N CYS A 223 -3.36 2.36 1.96
CA CYS A 223 -3.12 3.18 0.77
C CYS A 223 -2.47 4.55 1.04
N GLY A 224 -1.99 4.79 2.26
CA GLY A 224 -1.22 5.97 2.63
C GLY A 224 0.28 5.83 2.32
N GLY A 225 1.09 6.68 2.97
CA GLY A 225 2.55 6.60 2.97
C GLY A 225 3.04 6.30 4.38
N VAL A 226 3.77 5.20 4.58
CA VAL A 226 4.24 4.74 5.89
C VAL A 226 5.77 4.66 5.89
N GLY A 227 6.41 5.31 6.86
CA GLY A 227 7.87 5.34 6.95
C GLY A 227 8.40 6.54 7.72
N TRP A 228 9.55 7.06 7.32
CA TRP A 228 10.23 8.15 8.04
C TRP A 228 10.65 9.29 7.13
N VAL A 229 10.74 10.49 7.72
CA VAL A 229 11.21 11.72 7.07
C VAL A 229 12.23 12.41 7.99
N ASP A 230 13.46 12.57 7.50
CA ASP A 230 14.45 13.47 8.08
C ASP A 230 14.43 14.78 7.30
N ALA A 231 13.63 15.73 7.80
CA ALA A 231 13.47 17.03 7.16
C ALA A 231 14.75 17.87 7.14
N ARG A 232 15.67 17.66 8.09
CA ARG A 232 16.93 18.41 8.20
C ARG A 232 17.94 17.94 7.15
N ARG A 233 18.03 16.61 6.96
CA ARG A 233 18.91 16.02 5.96
C ARG A 233 18.30 15.94 4.55
N GLY A 234 17.01 16.26 4.41
CA GLY A 234 16.31 16.13 3.15
C GLY A 234 16.24 14.67 2.68
N ALA A 235 16.06 13.75 3.62
CA ALA A 235 16.01 12.32 3.36
C ALA A 235 14.68 11.74 3.84
N ALA A 236 14.14 10.76 3.11
CA ALA A 236 12.98 10.00 3.55
C ALA A 236 12.94 8.65 2.85
N GLU A 237 12.22 7.73 3.47
CA GLU A 237 11.75 6.51 2.84
C GLU A 237 10.33 6.25 3.32
N LEU A 238 9.39 6.29 2.38
CA LEU A 238 7.97 6.07 2.59
C LEU A 238 7.55 4.92 1.69
N ALA A 239 6.99 3.89 2.28
CA ALA A 239 6.36 2.80 1.57
C ALA A 239 4.89 3.11 1.29
N VAL A 240 4.33 2.47 0.27
CA VAL A 240 2.87 2.46 0.07
C VAL A 240 2.26 1.68 1.24
N GLY A 241 1.23 2.22 1.88
CA GLY A 241 0.52 1.59 3.01
C GLY A 241 -0.33 0.39 2.59
N ILE A 242 0.24 -0.60 1.93
CA ILE A 242 -0.39 -1.89 1.59
C ILE A 242 0.24 -2.98 2.45
N ARG A 243 -0.46 -4.11 2.61
CA ARG A 243 -0.03 -5.19 3.54
C ARG A 243 0.36 -4.63 4.92
N THR A 244 -0.45 -3.70 5.42
CA THR A 244 -0.17 -2.89 6.61
C THR A 244 -1.31 -3.09 7.60
N PHE A 245 -0.97 -3.45 8.84
CA PHE A 245 -1.91 -3.48 9.95
C PHE A 245 -1.85 -2.17 10.71
N ALA A 246 -3.00 -1.65 11.12
CA ALA A 246 -3.08 -0.43 11.91
C ALA A 246 -4.09 -0.61 13.04
N ALA A 247 -3.67 -0.33 14.27
CA ALA A 247 -4.50 -0.45 15.44
C ALA A 247 -4.75 0.92 16.07
N PHE A 248 -6.01 1.32 16.17
CA PHE A 248 -6.45 2.58 16.78
C PHE A 248 -7.78 2.36 17.49
N GLY A 249 -7.92 2.90 18.70
CA GLY A 249 -9.17 2.80 19.47
C GLY A 249 -9.59 1.36 19.78
N GLY A 250 -8.64 0.46 20.06
CA GLY A 250 -8.91 -0.95 20.35
C GLY A 250 -9.35 -1.78 19.15
N VAL A 251 -9.23 -1.27 17.92
CA VAL A 251 -9.60 -1.98 16.69
C VAL A 251 -8.37 -2.12 15.79
N LEU A 252 -8.06 -3.37 15.40
CA LEU A 252 -7.04 -3.69 14.42
C LEU A 252 -7.66 -3.68 13.02
N ARG A 253 -7.04 -2.95 12.09
CA ARG A 253 -7.51 -2.79 10.71
C ARG A 253 -6.48 -3.28 9.71
N PHE A 254 -6.97 -3.82 8.61
CA PHE A 254 -6.19 -4.27 7.46
C PHE A 254 -6.96 -3.99 6.18
N GLY A 255 -6.35 -3.32 5.21
CA GLY A 255 -7.01 -3.01 3.94
C GLY A 255 -6.62 -3.98 2.82
N THR A 256 -7.57 -4.24 1.93
CA THR A 256 -7.36 -5.01 0.69
C THR A 256 -8.14 -4.36 -0.45
N GLY A 257 -7.74 -4.64 -1.70
CA GLY A 257 -8.35 -4.04 -2.87
C GLY A 257 -7.69 -4.49 -4.18
N ALA A 258 -8.26 -4.02 -5.28
CA ALA A 258 -7.78 -4.33 -6.62
C ALA A 258 -7.95 -3.16 -7.60
N GLY A 259 -7.08 -3.12 -8.61
CA GLY A 259 -7.10 -2.12 -9.67
C GLY A 259 -8.13 -2.49 -10.72
N ILE A 260 -9.28 -1.84 -10.69
CA ILE A 260 -10.38 -2.17 -11.61
C ILE A 260 -10.17 -1.47 -12.94
N THR A 261 -10.13 -2.26 -14.01
CA THR A 261 -10.07 -1.80 -15.41
C THR A 261 -11.32 -2.27 -16.17
N TRP A 262 -11.44 -1.93 -17.45
CA TRP A 262 -12.56 -2.42 -18.27
C TRP A 262 -12.66 -3.95 -18.33
N GLY A 263 -11.50 -4.62 -18.36
CA GLY A 263 -11.39 -6.08 -18.46
C GLY A 263 -11.56 -6.82 -17.13
N SER A 264 -11.81 -6.12 -16.02
CA SER A 264 -12.02 -6.73 -14.71
C SER A 264 -13.36 -7.48 -14.65
N ASP A 265 -13.34 -8.70 -14.12
CA ASP A 265 -14.54 -9.45 -13.77
C ASP A 265 -14.89 -9.22 -12.28
N PRO A 266 -16.13 -8.80 -11.93
CA PRO A 266 -16.48 -8.52 -10.54
C PRO A 266 -16.21 -9.65 -9.55
N GLN A 267 -16.43 -10.91 -9.92
CA GLN A 267 -16.24 -12.04 -9.02
C GLN A 267 -14.76 -12.37 -8.85
N GLU A 268 -13.99 -12.39 -9.94
CA GLU A 268 -12.54 -12.61 -9.88
C GLU A 268 -11.85 -11.53 -9.03
N GLU A 269 -12.25 -10.27 -9.17
CA GLU A 269 -11.67 -9.16 -8.39
C GLU A 269 -12.01 -9.28 -6.89
N TRP A 270 -13.20 -9.76 -6.54
CA TRP A 270 -13.52 -10.07 -5.14
C TRP A 270 -12.60 -11.17 -4.60
N GLU A 271 -12.47 -12.27 -5.34
CA GLU A 271 -11.63 -13.41 -4.96
C GLU A 271 -10.16 -13.01 -4.83
N GLU A 272 -9.67 -12.12 -5.68
CA GLU A 272 -8.34 -11.54 -5.57
C GLU A 272 -8.15 -10.77 -4.25
N THR A 273 -9.15 -9.98 -3.83
CA THR A 273 -9.05 -9.27 -2.53
C THR A 273 -9.03 -10.21 -1.33
N GLU A 274 -9.81 -11.30 -1.37
CA GLU A 274 -9.83 -12.36 -0.36
C GLU A 274 -8.46 -13.06 -0.32
N LEU A 275 -7.91 -13.43 -1.46
CA LEU A 275 -6.61 -14.08 -1.58
C LEU A 275 -5.47 -13.20 -1.02
N LYS A 276 -5.45 -11.92 -1.37
CA LYS A 276 -4.46 -10.94 -0.87
C LYS A 276 -4.53 -10.78 0.65
N ALA A 277 -5.72 -10.84 1.22
CA ALA A 277 -5.92 -10.69 2.67
C ALA A 277 -5.60 -11.98 3.43
N ALA A 278 -6.00 -13.15 2.91
CA ALA A 278 -6.04 -14.41 3.64
C ALA A 278 -4.74 -14.79 4.33
N ARG A 279 -3.58 -14.66 3.65
CA ARG A 279 -2.28 -14.99 4.26
C ARG A 279 -1.94 -14.08 5.44
N LEU A 280 -2.14 -12.78 5.30
CA LEU A 280 -1.78 -11.78 6.30
C LEU A 280 -2.74 -11.81 7.48
N LEU A 281 -4.04 -12.00 7.23
CA LEU A 281 -5.02 -12.19 8.29
C LEU A 281 -4.73 -13.45 9.12
N ARG A 282 -4.31 -14.56 8.48
CA ARG A 282 -3.88 -15.76 9.23
C ARG A 282 -2.70 -15.49 10.16
N LEU A 283 -1.70 -14.72 9.71
CA LEU A 283 -0.54 -14.37 10.55
C LEU A 283 -0.92 -13.45 11.71
N ALA A 284 -1.82 -12.51 11.46
CA ALA A 284 -2.34 -11.57 12.45
C ALA A 284 -3.42 -12.16 13.36
N SER A 285 -3.95 -13.35 13.06
CA SER A 285 -4.91 -14.04 13.91
C SER A 285 -4.22 -14.98 14.89
N ARG A 286 -4.85 -15.23 16.03
CA ARG A 286 -4.41 -16.28 16.96
C ARG A 286 -4.66 -17.67 16.36
N ALA A 287 -3.85 -18.65 16.77
CA ALA A 287 -4.08 -20.03 16.36
C ALA A 287 -5.42 -20.56 16.94
N PRO A 288 -6.15 -21.41 16.22
CA PRO A 288 -7.33 -22.07 16.78
C PRO A 288 -6.97 -22.82 18.06
N GLY A 289 -7.67 -22.55 19.16
CA GLY A 289 -7.45 -23.22 20.45
C GLY A 289 -6.34 -22.63 21.34
N ALA A 290 -5.73 -21.51 20.96
CA ALA A 290 -4.95 -20.72 21.92
C ALA A 290 -5.92 -19.98 22.87
N PRO A 291 -5.75 -20.08 24.21
CA PRO A 291 -6.62 -19.42 25.18
C PRO A 291 -6.78 -17.91 24.91
#